data_AF-A0A2V9G5D1-F1
#
_entry.id   AF-A0A2V9G5D1-F1
#
_cell.length_a   1.000
_cell.length_b   1.000
_cell.length_c   1.000
_cell.angle_alpha   90.00
_cell.angle_beta   90.00
_cell.angle_gamma   90.00
#
_symmetry.space_group_name_H-M   'P 1'
#
loop_
_entity.id
_entity.type
_entity.pdbx_description
1 polymer ?
#
loop_
_entity_poly.entity_id
_entity_poly.type
_entity_poly.pdbx_seq_one_letter_code
_entity_poly.pdbx_strand_id
1 'polypeptide(L)'
;KKNHDRQPDVGEPKLHPTAGVTVVGARKFLIAYNVNLNTSDISIANKIAKTIRFSSGGLRYVKAMGVELKARNLAQVSINLTDFEQTAMHCVYEMVKREAERYGVRPVGSEIVGLVPKKAIEMAADYFLQLENFSPAQVFENKLAAALSGAPPGVAKDGKLAGLARPFLDAVATPSATPGGGSVSALVGALAAALGQMVAGLSRKKKSQAAFADQLSPALDEMRSDADELAEAIDRDAASYDAVIAAFKLPQGEAEEVRQREEAIQRATKGASEVPLQVAERTVALFERFGQLDAIVAASMRSDLQVARFMAEAGARGALANVEINLEGLTDAAYVASMRARIAVLRERLGHASRETRA
;
A
#
# COMPACT_ATOMS: atom_id res chain seq x y z
N LYS A 1 9.18 51.02 6.14
CA LYS A 1 10.33 50.17 5.74
C LYS A 1 9.77 48.81 5.32
N LYS A 2 9.92 48.40 4.06
CA LYS A 2 9.53 47.04 3.62
C LYS A 2 10.58 46.07 4.15
N ASN A 3 10.18 45.17 5.04
CA ASN A 3 11.06 44.08 5.45
C ASN A 3 11.04 43.02 4.35
N HIS A 4 12.15 42.88 3.63
CA HIS A 4 12.26 41.96 2.49
C HIS A 4 12.15 40.48 2.91
N ASP A 5 12.35 40.17 4.20
CA ASP A 5 12.21 38.82 4.75
C ASP A 5 10.75 38.40 5.00
N ARG A 6 9.79 39.30 4.76
CA ARG A 6 8.35 39.04 4.94
C ARG A 6 7.58 39.03 3.61
N GLN A 7 8.24 38.70 2.52
CA GLN A 7 7.55 38.50 1.25
C GLN A 7 6.67 37.24 1.33
N PRO A 8 5.44 37.28 0.78
CA PRO A 8 4.57 36.11 0.76
C PRO A 8 5.13 35.04 -0.18
N ASP A 9 4.95 33.77 0.19
CA ASP A 9 5.35 32.63 -0.65
C ASP A 9 4.55 32.59 -1.97
N VAL A 10 3.30 33.06 -1.92
CA VAL A 10 2.38 33.17 -3.06
C VAL A 10 1.61 34.48 -2.98
N GLY A 11 1.48 35.17 -4.12
CA GLY A 11 0.73 36.42 -4.25
C GLY A 11 1.60 37.67 -4.16
N GLU A 12 1.02 38.82 -4.49
CA GLU A 12 1.73 40.10 -4.35
C GLU A 12 1.88 40.49 -2.87
N PRO A 13 2.96 41.20 -2.48
CA PRO A 13 3.14 41.75 -1.13
C PRO A 13 2.24 42.97 -0.89
N LYS A 14 0.94 42.84 -1.18
CA LYS A 14 -0.11 43.83 -0.99
C LYS A 14 -1.26 43.18 -0.23
N LEU A 15 -1.76 43.87 0.80
CA LEU A 15 -2.95 43.44 1.52
C LEU A 15 -4.18 43.60 0.62
N HIS A 16 -5.03 42.58 0.58
CA HIS A 16 -6.34 42.71 -0.06
C HIS A 16 -7.20 43.69 0.74
N PRO A 17 -7.90 44.65 0.10
CA PRO A 17 -8.59 45.74 0.80
C PRO A 17 -9.66 45.27 1.80
N THR A 18 -10.28 44.10 1.57
CA THR A 18 -11.34 43.56 2.44
C THR A 18 -10.98 42.23 3.10
N ALA A 19 -10.01 41.48 2.56
CA ALA A 19 -9.72 40.11 2.97
C ALA A 19 -8.39 39.99 3.72
N GLY A 20 -7.55 41.04 3.70
CA GLY A 20 -6.25 41.02 4.33
C GLY A 20 -5.30 40.02 3.66
N VAL A 21 -4.82 39.04 4.44
CA VAL A 21 -3.88 37.98 4.01
C VAL A 21 -4.48 36.61 4.33
N THR A 22 -4.30 35.65 3.42
CA THR A 22 -4.67 34.25 3.65
C THR A 22 -3.41 33.42 3.85
N VAL A 23 -3.41 32.56 4.87
CA VAL A 23 -2.32 31.61 5.14
C VAL A 23 -2.84 30.20 4.99
N VAL A 24 -2.23 29.44 4.09
CA VAL A 24 -2.52 28.01 3.89
C VAL A 24 -1.31 27.23 4.40
N GLY A 25 -1.57 26.13 5.11
CA GLY A 25 -0.51 25.26 5.58
C GLY A 25 -1.05 23.88 5.94
N ALA A 26 -0.17 22.88 5.87
CA ALA A 26 -0.46 21.54 6.34
C ALA A 26 0.22 21.30 7.69
N ARG A 27 -0.48 20.64 8.60
CA ARG A 27 0.05 20.24 9.92
C ARG A 27 -0.50 18.86 10.29
N LYS A 28 0.18 18.18 11.21
CA LYS A 28 -0.37 17.01 11.89
C LYS A 28 -1.69 17.37 12.58
N PHE A 29 -2.57 16.37 12.70
CA PHE A 29 -3.86 16.55 13.37
C PHE A 29 -3.63 16.93 14.84
N LEU A 30 -4.21 18.07 15.25
CA LEU A 30 -4.12 18.55 16.61
C LEU A 30 -5.31 18.03 17.43
N ILE A 31 -5.04 17.41 18.57
CA ILE A 31 -6.09 16.99 19.51
C ILE A 31 -6.10 17.96 20.69
N ALA A 32 -7.25 18.60 20.92
CA ALA A 32 -7.51 19.37 22.13
C ALA A 32 -8.11 18.44 23.19
N TYR A 33 -7.36 18.21 24.26
CA TYR A 33 -7.68 17.26 25.32
C TYR A 33 -7.50 17.93 26.67
N ASN A 34 -8.54 17.99 27.49
CA ASN A 34 -8.47 18.65 28.78
C ASN A 34 -8.67 17.64 29.91
N VAL A 35 -8.02 17.87 31.05
CA VAL A 35 -8.15 17.04 32.26
C VAL A 35 -8.62 17.91 33.42
N ASN A 36 -9.77 17.55 34.00
CA ASN A 36 -10.38 18.26 35.13
C ASN A 36 -9.82 17.74 36.44
N LEU A 37 -9.46 18.63 37.36
CA LEU A 37 -8.94 18.29 38.68
C LEU A 37 -10.02 18.53 39.75
N ASN A 38 -10.02 17.75 40.83
CA ASN A 38 -10.94 17.92 41.98
C ASN A 38 -10.65 19.14 42.87
N THR A 39 -10.11 20.21 42.31
CA THR A 39 -9.78 21.46 43.00
C THR A 39 -10.19 22.62 42.12
N SER A 40 -10.53 23.78 42.68
CA SER A 40 -10.69 25.04 41.93
C SER A 40 -9.39 25.85 41.84
N ASP A 41 -8.32 25.40 42.49
CA ASP A 41 -7.04 26.11 42.50
C ASP A 41 -6.33 26.00 41.14
N ILE A 42 -6.45 27.05 40.32
CA ILE A 42 -5.80 27.15 39.03
C ILE A 42 -4.26 27.16 39.12
N SER A 43 -3.68 27.51 40.27
CA SER A 43 -2.23 27.50 40.46
C SER A 43 -1.66 26.08 40.35
N ILE A 44 -2.41 25.09 40.82
CA ILE A 44 -2.06 23.67 40.71
C ILE A 44 -2.11 23.23 39.25
N ALA A 45 -3.20 23.55 38.53
CA ALA A 45 -3.32 23.24 37.10
C ALA A 45 -2.20 23.88 36.26
N ASN A 46 -1.82 25.13 36.58
CA ASN A 46 -0.71 25.82 35.92
C ASN A 46 0.66 25.18 36.20
N LYS A 47 0.91 24.71 37.43
CA LYS A 47 2.13 23.96 37.77
C LYS A 47 2.19 22.66 36.97
N ILE A 48 1.11 21.88 36.95
CA ILE A 48 1.03 20.62 36.17
C ILE A 48 1.25 20.91 34.68
N ALA A 49 0.54 21.90 34.12
CA ALA A 49 0.68 22.31 32.72
C ALA A 49 2.12 22.71 32.37
N LYS A 50 2.80 23.44 33.26
CA LYS A 50 4.21 23.81 33.10
C LYS A 50 5.12 22.59 33.08
N THR A 51 4.86 21.59 33.94
CA THR A 51 5.65 20.35 33.97
C THR A 51 5.49 19.52 32.70
N ILE A 52 4.26 19.39 32.17
CA ILE A 52 4.00 18.47 31.05
C ILE A 52 4.30 19.08 29.68
N ARG A 53 4.26 20.41 29.52
CA ARG A 53 4.40 21.05 28.20
C ARG A 53 5.84 21.08 27.71
N PHE A 54 6.01 20.87 26.41
CA PHE A 54 7.33 20.84 25.79
C PHE A 54 8.14 22.13 25.95
N SER A 55 7.48 23.29 25.87
CA SER A 55 8.14 24.60 25.99
C SER A 55 8.80 24.86 27.35
N SER A 56 8.58 23.98 28.33
CA SER A 56 9.20 24.02 29.66
C SER A 56 10.03 22.77 29.96
N GLY A 57 10.35 21.96 28.94
CA GLY A 57 11.16 20.75 29.05
C GLY A 57 10.35 19.47 29.29
N GLY A 58 9.02 19.54 29.25
CA GLY A 58 8.14 18.39 29.42
C GLY A 58 8.04 17.49 28.19
N LEU A 59 6.90 16.83 28.03
CA LEU A 59 6.64 15.90 26.94
C LEU A 59 6.70 16.60 25.58
N ARG A 60 7.39 15.98 24.61
CA ARG A 60 7.42 16.48 23.23
C ARG A 60 6.00 16.50 22.66
N TYR A 61 5.74 17.43 21.73
CA TYR A 61 4.44 17.57 21.06
C TYR A 61 3.25 17.92 21.98
N VAL A 62 3.52 18.31 23.22
CA VAL A 62 2.51 18.74 24.18
C VAL A 62 2.62 20.24 24.42
N LYS A 63 1.50 20.95 24.26
CA LYS A 63 1.32 22.32 24.75
C LYS A 63 0.23 22.30 25.81
N ALA A 64 0.45 22.95 26.95
CA ALA A 64 -0.53 22.95 28.02
C ALA A 64 -0.57 24.27 28.80
N MET A 65 -1.75 24.55 29.36
CA MET A 65 -2.00 25.66 30.30
C MET A 65 -3.05 25.28 31.35
N GLY A 66 -3.04 25.96 32.50
CA GLY A 66 -4.11 25.84 33.48
C GLY A 66 -5.28 26.76 33.13
N VAL A 67 -6.50 26.24 33.26
CA VAL A 67 -7.75 26.96 32.98
C VAL A 67 -8.70 26.76 34.16
N GLU A 68 -9.43 27.81 34.53
CA GLU A 68 -10.48 27.75 35.54
C GLU A 68 -11.84 27.51 34.90
N LEU A 69 -12.59 26.53 35.39
CA LEU A 69 -13.97 26.24 35.03
C LEU A 69 -14.92 26.76 36.11
N LYS A 70 -15.18 28.07 36.09
CA LYS A 70 -16.01 28.77 37.11
C LYS A 70 -17.36 28.10 37.36
N ALA A 71 -18.07 27.71 36.30
CA ALA A 71 -19.40 27.09 36.41
C ALA A 71 -19.40 25.74 37.13
N ARG A 72 -18.26 25.04 37.16
CA ARG A 72 -18.11 23.73 37.81
C ARG A 72 -17.29 23.80 39.10
N ASN A 73 -16.74 24.97 39.43
CA ASN A 73 -15.79 25.17 40.51
C ASN A 73 -14.61 24.18 40.46
N LEU A 74 -14.04 23.99 39.26
CA LEU A 74 -12.89 23.11 39.01
C LEU A 74 -11.78 23.85 38.25
N ALA A 75 -10.54 23.43 38.47
CA ALA A 75 -9.39 23.75 37.68
C ALA A 75 -9.15 22.64 36.65
N GLN A 76 -8.64 23.02 35.50
CA GLN A 76 -8.47 22.15 34.35
C GLN A 76 -7.07 22.34 33.77
N VAL A 77 -6.42 21.23 33.42
CA VAL A 77 -5.22 21.26 32.59
C VAL A 77 -5.67 21.15 31.14
N SER A 78 -5.61 22.26 30.41
CA SER A 78 -5.96 22.30 28.98
C SER A 78 -4.75 21.97 28.14
N ILE A 79 -4.88 21.00 27.24
CA ILE A 79 -3.75 20.41 26.52
C ILE A 79 -4.05 20.33 25.03
N ASN A 80 -3.05 20.71 24.24
CA ASN A 80 -3.01 20.50 22.80
C ASN A 80 -1.89 19.51 22.47
N LEU A 81 -2.26 18.35 21.95
CA LEU A 81 -1.37 17.37 21.36
C LEU A 81 -1.14 17.74 19.90
N THR A 82 0.08 18.12 19.55
CA THR A 82 0.42 18.48 18.15
C THR A 82 0.81 17.27 17.31
N ASP A 83 1.16 16.15 17.94
CA ASP A 83 1.38 14.86 17.30
C ASP A 83 1.09 13.74 18.31
N PHE A 84 -0.12 13.16 18.21
CA PHE A 84 -0.58 12.12 19.13
C PHE A 84 0.03 10.75 18.85
N GLU A 85 0.61 10.54 17.67
CA GLU A 85 1.25 9.28 17.30
C GLU A 85 2.59 9.13 18.02
N GLN A 86 3.27 10.26 18.25
CA GLN A 86 4.54 10.33 18.96
C GLN A 86 4.37 10.50 20.47
N THR A 87 3.36 11.25 20.90
CA THR A 87 3.03 11.40 22.32
C THR A 87 1.55 11.15 22.52
N ALA A 88 1.24 9.92 22.93
CA ALA A 88 -0.11 9.42 23.01
C ALA A 88 -0.93 10.07 24.13
N MET A 89 -2.23 10.16 23.91
CA MET A 89 -3.18 10.81 24.83
C MET A 89 -3.18 10.17 26.23
N HIS A 90 -3.06 8.83 26.31
CA HIS A 90 -2.99 8.10 27.58
C HIS A 90 -1.72 8.42 28.37
N CYS A 91 -0.56 8.57 27.70
CA CYS A 91 0.69 8.96 28.35
C CYS A 91 0.59 10.34 29.00
N VAL A 92 -0.05 11.30 28.31
CA VAL A 92 -0.27 12.64 28.86
C VAL A 92 -1.25 12.60 30.03
N TYR A 93 -2.34 11.85 29.93
CA TYR A 93 -3.29 11.69 31.03
C TYR A 93 -2.63 11.10 32.28
N GLU A 94 -1.86 10.03 32.13
CA GLU A 94 -1.13 9.40 33.24
C GLU A 94 -0.08 10.35 33.84
N MET A 95 0.59 11.17 33.01
CA MET A 95 1.51 12.19 33.52
C MET A 95 0.77 13.27 34.32
N VAL A 96 -0.38 13.75 33.84
CA VAL A 96 -1.22 14.71 34.58
C VAL A 96 -1.68 14.10 35.89
N LYS A 97 -2.11 12.84 35.88
CA LYS A 97 -2.54 12.12 37.08
C LYS A 97 -1.41 12.02 38.11
N ARG A 98 -0.21 11.59 37.70
CA ARG A 98 0.96 11.50 38.57
C ARG A 98 1.40 12.86 39.11
N GLU A 99 1.38 13.91 38.30
CA GLU A 99 1.71 15.26 38.74
C GLU A 99 0.64 15.84 39.67
N ALA A 100 -0.63 15.55 39.44
CA ALA A 100 -1.75 15.93 40.29
C ALA A 100 -1.62 15.33 41.71
N GLU A 101 -1.26 14.05 41.81
CA GLU A 101 -1.08 13.35 43.08
C GLU A 101 -0.05 14.04 43.99
N ARG A 102 1.00 14.65 43.43
CA ARG A 102 2.01 15.42 44.19
C ARG A 102 1.45 16.64 44.92
N TYR A 103 0.29 17.14 44.49
CA TYR A 103 -0.39 18.27 45.12
C TYR A 103 -1.62 17.82 45.92
N GLY A 104 -1.81 16.51 46.15
CA GLY A 104 -2.96 15.98 46.87
C GLY A 104 -4.28 16.12 46.11
N VAL A 105 -4.22 16.35 44.79
CA VAL A 105 -5.39 16.45 43.91
C VAL A 105 -5.43 15.26 42.95
N ARG A 106 -6.58 15.01 42.35
CA ARG A 106 -6.80 13.91 41.40
C ARG A 106 -7.61 14.39 40.20
N PRO A 107 -7.38 13.80 39.02
CA PRO A 107 -8.30 13.95 37.91
C PRO A 107 -9.71 13.45 38.28
N VAL A 108 -10.74 14.20 37.90
CA VAL A 108 -12.17 13.83 38.05
C VAL A 108 -12.86 13.57 36.72
N GLY A 109 -12.11 13.69 35.63
CA GLY A 109 -12.57 13.43 34.29
C GLY A 109 -11.68 14.12 33.28
N SER A 110 -11.88 13.78 32.02
CA SER A 110 -11.25 14.45 30.89
C SER A 110 -12.26 14.65 29.78
N GLU A 111 -11.93 15.53 28.85
CA GLU A 111 -12.79 15.86 27.72
C GLU A 111 -11.96 16.08 26.46
N ILE A 112 -12.56 15.75 25.33
CA ILE A 112 -12.04 16.06 24.00
C ILE A 112 -12.82 17.26 23.49
N VAL A 113 -12.11 18.30 23.07
CA VAL A 113 -12.73 19.50 22.49
C VAL A 113 -12.70 19.37 20.97
N GLY A 114 -13.87 19.08 20.37
CA GLY A 114 -14.01 18.88 18.94
C GLY A 114 -13.90 17.41 18.52
N LEU A 115 -13.23 17.17 17.38
CA LEU A 115 -13.07 15.83 16.81
C LEU A 115 -11.73 15.21 17.21
N VAL A 116 -11.71 13.88 17.30
CA VAL A 116 -10.51 13.09 17.59
C VAL A 116 -10.30 12.02 16.53
N PRO A 117 -9.05 11.75 16.10
CA PRO A 117 -8.76 10.61 15.24
C PRO A 117 -9.04 9.29 15.98
N LYS A 118 -9.76 8.36 15.34
CA LYS A 118 -10.06 7.02 15.88
C LYS A 118 -8.82 6.33 16.45
N LYS A 119 -7.70 6.39 15.74
CA LYS A 119 -6.40 5.83 16.15
C LYS A 119 -5.95 6.28 17.54
N ALA A 120 -6.22 7.53 17.93
CA ALA A 120 -5.83 8.05 19.25
C ALA A 120 -6.61 7.37 20.40
N ILE A 121 -7.87 7.04 20.16
CA ILE A 121 -8.72 6.30 21.11
C ILE A 121 -8.27 4.84 21.20
N GLU A 122 -8.02 4.20 20.07
CA GLU A 122 -7.54 2.81 20.03
C GLU A 122 -6.21 2.63 20.75
N MET A 123 -5.26 3.56 20.54
CA MET A 123 -3.98 3.56 21.28
C MET A 123 -4.19 3.67 22.79
N ALA A 124 -5.17 4.45 23.25
CA ALA A 124 -5.50 4.54 24.66
C ALA A 124 -6.20 3.29 25.18
N ALA A 125 -7.14 2.72 24.42
CA ALA A 125 -7.83 1.49 24.79
C ALA A 125 -6.84 0.32 24.92
N ASP A 126 -5.93 0.16 23.96
CA ASP A 126 -4.87 -0.85 23.98
C ASP A 126 -3.99 -0.73 25.23
N TYR A 127 -3.55 0.49 25.55
CA TYR A 127 -2.73 0.77 26.73
C TYR A 127 -3.43 0.43 28.06
N PHE A 128 -4.69 0.85 28.23
CA PHE A 128 -5.39 0.70 29.51
C PHE A 128 -6.06 -0.65 29.69
N LEU A 129 -6.57 -1.28 28.62
CA LEU A 129 -7.26 -2.56 28.71
C LEU A 129 -6.28 -3.73 28.73
N GLN A 130 -5.04 -3.55 28.24
CA GLN A 130 -3.99 -4.57 28.24
C GLN A 130 -4.46 -5.90 27.64
N LEU A 131 -5.21 -5.81 26.55
CA LEU A 131 -5.81 -6.97 25.89
C LEU A 131 -4.72 -7.85 25.27
N GLU A 132 -4.73 -9.15 25.58
CA GLU A 132 -3.80 -10.10 24.99
C GLU A 132 -4.05 -10.25 23.49
N ASN A 133 -2.98 -10.16 22.69
CA ASN A 133 -3.00 -10.33 21.23
C ASN A 133 -4.00 -9.40 20.51
N PHE A 134 -4.25 -8.22 21.06
CA PHE A 134 -5.19 -7.27 20.47
C PHE A 134 -4.63 -6.62 19.21
N SER A 135 -5.50 -6.48 18.21
CA SER A 135 -5.20 -5.76 16.97
C SER A 135 -6.37 -4.87 16.58
N PRO A 136 -6.12 -3.67 16.01
CA PRO A 136 -7.17 -2.83 15.45
C PRO A 136 -8.07 -3.55 14.44
N ALA A 137 -7.59 -4.63 13.79
CA ALA A 137 -8.40 -5.45 12.88
C ALA A 137 -9.53 -6.24 13.58
N GLN A 138 -9.47 -6.42 14.90
CA GLN A 138 -10.53 -7.03 15.69
C GLN A 138 -11.64 -6.03 16.04
N VAL A 139 -11.40 -4.73 15.87
CA VAL A 139 -12.45 -3.70 16.00
C VAL A 139 -13.39 -3.82 14.81
N PHE A 140 -14.66 -4.17 15.07
CA PHE A 140 -15.65 -4.44 14.03
C PHE A 140 -15.75 -3.31 13.00
N GLU A 141 -15.78 -2.06 13.44
CA GLU A 141 -15.89 -0.89 12.57
C GLU A 141 -14.63 -0.69 11.70
N ASN A 142 -13.44 -1.11 12.16
CA ASN A 142 -12.23 -1.10 11.31
C ASN A 142 -12.33 -2.15 10.22
N LYS A 143 -12.77 -3.35 10.60
CA LYS A 143 -12.92 -4.46 9.68
C LYS A 143 -13.99 -4.16 8.63
N LEU A 144 -15.10 -3.55 9.05
CA LEU A 144 -16.16 -3.08 8.16
C LEU A 144 -15.67 -1.97 7.23
N ALA A 145 -14.96 -0.95 7.75
CA ALA A 145 -14.43 0.12 6.92
C ALA A 145 -13.43 -0.39 5.88
N ALA A 146 -12.54 -1.33 6.26
CA ALA A 146 -11.58 -1.94 5.34
C ALA A 146 -12.27 -2.77 4.24
N ALA A 147 -13.31 -3.54 4.61
CA ALA A 147 -14.09 -4.32 3.66
C ALA A 147 -14.85 -3.42 2.67
N LEU A 148 -15.39 -2.28 3.15
CA LEU A 148 -16.10 -1.31 2.31
C LEU A 148 -15.18 -0.45 1.45
N SER A 149 -13.92 -0.24 1.85
CA SER A 149 -12.97 0.61 1.11
C SER A 149 -12.29 -0.10 -0.07
N GLY A 150 -12.55 -1.39 -0.29
CA GLY A 150 -11.92 -2.18 -1.37
C GLY A 150 -10.40 -2.33 -1.23
N ALA A 151 -9.82 -1.96 -0.08
CA ALA A 151 -8.41 -2.08 0.19
C ALA A 151 -8.10 -3.53 0.65
N PRO A 152 -7.06 -4.19 0.12
CA PRO A 152 -6.68 -5.50 0.61
C PRO A 152 -6.42 -5.44 2.13
N PRO A 153 -6.83 -6.46 2.90
CA PRO A 153 -6.68 -6.46 4.34
C PRO A 153 -5.24 -6.14 4.73
N GLY A 154 -5.07 -5.10 5.55
CA GLY A 154 -3.76 -4.61 5.98
C GLY A 154 -2.89 -5.75 6.52
N VAL A 155 -1.74 -5.89 5.86
CA VAL A 155 -0.49 -6.55 6.26
C VAL A 155 -0.51 -7.15 7.68
N ALA A 156 -0.40 -8.48 7.73
CA ALA A 156 -0.30 -9.29 8.94
C ALA A 156 0.67 -8.68 9.97
N LYS A 157 0.14 -8.41 11.17
CA LYS A 157 0.89 -7.86 12.31
C LYS A 157 1.77 -8.90 13.04
N ASP A 158 1.80 -10.15 12.61
CA ASP A 158 2.47 -11.25 13.33
C ASP A 158 3.89 -11.57 12.86
N GLY A 159 4.53 -10.70 12.06
CA GLY A 159 5.93 -10.89 11.63
C GLY A 159 6.17 -12.13 10.76
N LYS A 160 5.12 -12.83 10.33
CA LYS A 160 5.19 -13.98 9.43
C LYS A 160 4.91 -13.52 8.00
N LEU A 161 5.93 -13.57 7.14
CA LEU A 161 5.82 -13.27 5.71
C LEU A 161 4.71 -14.10 5.02
N ALA A 162 4.39 -15.28 5.55
CA ALA A 162 3.29 -16.11 5.07
C ALA A 162 1.93 -15.38 5.07
N GLY A 163 1.71 -14.43 5.98
CA GLY A 163 0.47 -13.65 6.04
C GLY A 163 0.28 -12.69 4.86
N LEU A 164 1.35 -12.35 4.12
CA LEU A 164 1.27 -11.56 2.89
C LEU A 164 0.74 -12.39 1.70
N ALA A 165 1.11 -13.67 1.65
CA ALA A 165 0.71 -14.56 0.56
C ALA A 165 -0.64 -15.23 0.83
N ARG A 166 -1.02 -15.40 2.10
CA ARG A 166 -2.16 -16.22 2.50
C ARG A 166 -3.49 -15.84 1.83
N PRO A 167 -3.88 -14.56 1.74
CA PRO A 167 -5.13 -14.19 1.09
C PRO A 167 -5.18 -14.61 -0.39
N PHE A 168 -4.08 -14.46 -1.12
CA PHE A 168 -4.01 -14.86 -2.52
C PHE A 168 -4.02 -16.38 -2.68
N LEU A 169 -3.29 -17.10 -1.82
CA LEU A 169 -3.29 -18.57 -1.80
C LEU A 169 -4.69 -19.13 -1.52
N ASP A 170 -5.40 -18.58 -0.54
CA ASP A 170 -6.77 -18.99 -0.20
C ASP A 170 -7.74 -18.66 -1.35
N ALA A 171 -7.56 -17.53 -2.04
CA ALA A 171 -8.36 -17.16 -3.22
C ALA A 171 -8.16 -18.13 -4.39
N VAL A 172 -6.90 -18.50 -4.71
CA VAL A 172 -6.59 -19.48 -5.78
C VAL A 172 -7.05 -20.89 -5.42
N ALA A 173 -7.03 -21.26 -4.14
CA ALA A 173 -7.46 -22.58 -3.69
C ALA A 173 -8.98 -22.75 -3.62
N THR A 174 -9.73 -21.65 -3.70
CA THR A 174 -11.19 -21.68 -3.71
C THR A 174 -11.68 -22.26 -5.06
N PRO A 175 -12.72 -23.10 -5.08
CA PRO A 175 -13.31 -23.61 -6.33
C PRO A 175 -14.15 -22.52 -7.03
N SER A 176 -13.53 -21.38 -7.31
CA SER A 176 -14.07 -20.29 -8.13
C SER A 176 -13.32 -20.24 -9.46
N ALA A 177 -13.90 -19.54 -10.43
CA ALA A 177 -13.29 -19.43 -11.75
C ALA A 177 -12.12 -18.44 -11.80
N THR A 178 -12.08 -17.48 -10.88
CA THR A 178 -11.02 -16.48 -10.70
C THR A 178 -10.71 -16.32 -9.21
N PRO A 179 -9.45 -16.03 -8.82
CA PRO A 179 -8.24 -16.00 -9.65
C PRO A 179 -7.79 -17.40 -10.13
N GLY A 180 -7.40 -17.50 -11.41
CA GLY A 180 -7.04 -18.76 -12.07
C GLY A 180 -5.57 -18.87 -12.51
N GLY A 181 -5.29 -19.74 -13.47
CA GLY A 181 -3.92 -19.98 -13.97
C GLY A 181 -3.26 -18.74 -14.60
N GLY A 182 -4.03 -17.89 -15.29
CA GLY A 182 -3.54 -16.61 -15.83
C GLY A 182 -3.12 -15.65 -14.72
N SER A 183 -3.99 -15.45 -13.73
CA SER A 183 -3.74 -14.66 -12.52
C SER A 183 -2.48 -15.13 -11.76
N VAL A 184 -2.30 -16.45 -11.59
CA VAL A 184 -1.09 -17.02 -10.96
C VAL A 184 0.15 -16.75 -11.81
N SER A 185 0.06 -16.89 -13.12
CA SER A 185 1.18 -16.64 -14.04
C SER A 185 1.62 -15.17 -14.00
N ALA A 186 0.67 -14.25 -13.93
CA ALA A 186 0.91 -12.82 -13.75
C ALA A 186 1.60 -12.52 -12.40
N LEU A 187 1.10 -13.08 -11.29
CA LEU A 187 1.72 -12.91 -9.98
C LEU A 187 3.16 -13.46 -9.94
N VAL A 188 3.39 -14.63 -10.52
CA VAL A 188 4.73 -15.23 -10.60
C VAL A 188 5.69 -14.33 -11.38
N GLY A 189 5.22 -13.72 -12.47
CA GLY A 189 5.97 -12.71 -13.22
C GLY A 189 6.27 -11.46 -12.39
N ALA A 190 5.28 -10.93 -11.67
CA ALA A 190 5.45 -9.75 -10.81
C ALA A 190 6.47 -10.01 -9.68
N LEU A 191 6.42 -11.20 -9.07
CA LEU A 191 7.39 -11.63 -8.06
C LEU A 191 8.79 -11.78 -8.64
N ALA A 192 8.92 -12.29 -9.87
CA ALA A 192 10.20 -12.35 -10.58
C ALA A 192 10.80 -10.95 -10.78
N ALA A 193 9.99 -10.01 -11.26
CA ALA A 193 10.38 -8.61 -11.45
C ALA A 193 10.81 -7.94 -10.13
N ALA A 194 10.01 -8.09 -9.07
CA ALA A 194 10.30 -7.54 -7.75
C ALA A 194 11.59 -8.12 -7.14
N LEU A 195 11.83 -9.43 -7.31
CA LEU A 195 13.05 -10.08 -6.83
C LEU A 195 14.28 -9.60 -7.63
N GLY A 196 14.15 -9.46 -8.96
CA GLY A 196 15.17 -8.86 -9.81
C GLY A 196 15.50 -7.42 -9.43
N GLN A 197 14.49 -6.61 -9.13
CA GLN A 197 14.63 -5.24 -8.64
C GLN A 197 15.45 -5.20 -7.35
N MET A 198 15.17 -6.10 -6.39
CA MET A 198 15.94 -6.25 -5.15
C MET A 198 17.41 -6.58 -5.46
N VAL A 199 17.65 -7.55 -6.34
CA VAL A 199 19.01 -7.97 -6.76
C VAL A 199 19.80 -6.81 -7.35
N ALA A 200 19.23 -6.08 -8.31
CA ALA A 200 19.89 -4.93 -8.93
C ALA A 200 20.13 -3.81 -7.90
N GLY A 201 19.15 -3.51 -7.06
CA GLY A 201 19.24 -2.48 -6.03
C GLY A 201 20.31 -2.75 -4.98
N LEU A 202 20.46 -3.99 -4.52
CA LEU A 202 21.51 -4.39 -3.59
C LEU A 202 22.88 -4.47 -4.27
N SER A 203 22.94 -4.96 -5.51
CA SER A 203 24.19 -5.04 -6.27
C SER A 203 24.76 -3.65 -6.55
N ARG A 204 23.94 -2.69 -6.97
CA ARG A 204 24.34 -1.30 -7.24
C ARG A 204 24.97 -0.61 -6.03
N LYS A 205 24.54 -0.95 -4.82
CA LYS A 205 25.07 -0.37 -3.57
C LYS A 205 26.43 -0.94 -3.17
N LYS A 206 26.88 -2.03 -3.79
CA LYS A 206 28.18 -2.64 -3.45
C LYS A 206 29.32 -1.94 -4.17
N LYS A 207 30.36 -1.60 -3.40
CA LYS A 207 31.61 -1.01 -3.93
C LYS A 207 32.22 -1.86 -5.05
N SER A 208 32.12 -3.20 -4.95
CA SER A 208 32.65 -4.12 -5.96
C SER A 208 31.93 -4.04 -7.31
N GLN A 209 30.68 -3.54 -7.35
CA GLN A 209 29.90 -3.37 -8.58
C GLN A 209 29.70 -1.90 -8.97
N ALA A 210 30.54 -1.00 -8.46
CA ALA A 210 30.45 0.43 -8.78
C ALA A 210 30.57 0.70 -10.29
N ALA A 211 31.39 -0.08 -11.01
CA ALA A 211 31.56 0.04 -12.46
C ALA A 211 30.29 -0.30 -13.27
N PHE A 212 29.35 -1.03 -12.68
CA PHE A 212 28.09 -1.44 -13.33
C PHE A 212 26.88 -0.65 -12.84
N ALA A 213 27.07 0.36 -11.97
CA ALA A 213 25.96 1.11 -11.38
C ALA A 213 25.06 1.79 -12.43
N ASP A 214 25.66 2.27 -13.53
CA ASP A 214 24.95 2.92 -14.64
C ASP A 214 24.17 1.92 -15.51
N GLN A 215 24.56 0.64 -15.51
CA GLN A 215 23.81 -0.44 -16.17
C GLN A 215 22.70 -0.99 -15.26
N LEU A 216 22.95 -1.07 -13.96
CA LEU A 216 22.01 -1.61 -12.97
C LEU A 216 20.85 -0.66 -12.65
N SER A 217 21.06 0.66 -12.78
CA SER A 217 20.02 1.67 -12.49
C SER A 217 18.82 1.62 -13.45
N PRO A 218 19.00 1.66 -14.79
CA PRO A 218 17.85 1.54 -15.71
C PRO A 218 17.15 0.19 -15.58
N ALA A 219 17.90 -0.90 -15.39
CA ALA A 219 17.32 -2.23 -15.17
C ALA A 219 16.42 -2.26 -13.92
N LEU A 220 16.80 -1.56 -12.84
CA LEU A 220 15.98 -1.45 -11.63
C LEU A 220 14.64 -0.77 -11.90
N ASP A 221 14.65 0.33 -12.65
CA ASP A 221 13.44 1.09 -12.98
C ASP A 221 12.54 0.33 -13.95
N GLU A 222 13.12 -0.35 -14.95
CA GLU A 222 12.41 -1.28 -15.85
C GLU A 222 11.70 -2.38 -15.07
N MET A 223 12.41 -3.08 -14.18
CA MET A 223 11.85 -4.17 -13.37
C MET A 223 10.77 -3.69 -12.40
N ARG A 224 10.87 -2.45 -11.90
CA ARG A 224 9.82 -1.87 -11.08
C ARG A 224 8.55 -1.65 -11.90
N SER A 225 8.67 -1.09 -13.10
CA SER A 225 7.54 -0.92 -14.02
C SER A 225 6.92 -2.26 -14.37
N ASP A 226 7.73 -3.28 -14.68
CA ASP A 226 7.23 -4.62 -14.98
C ASP A 226 6.52 -5.26 -13.79
N ALA A 227 7.01 -5.07 -12.56
CA ALA A 227 6.36 -5.59 -11.36
C ALA A 227 4.96 -5.00 -11.17
N ASP A 228 4.82 -3.67 -11.33
CA ASP A 228 3.55 -2.98 -11.21
C ASP A 228 2.57 -3.43 -12.31
N GLU A 229 3.01 -3.49 -13.57
CA GLU A 229 2.16 -3.87 -14.70
C GLU A 229 1.72 -5.34 -14.68
N LEU A 230 2.60 -6.25 -14.22
CA LEU A 230 2.28 -7.66 -14.04
C LEU A 230 1.37 -7.88 -12.84
N ALA A 231 1.48 -7.08 -11.78
CA ALA A 231 0.53 -7.10 -10.67
C ALA A 231 -0.86 -6.66 -11.12
N GLU A 232 -0.96 -5.57 -11.88
CA GLU A 232 -2.24 -5.11 -12.48
C GLU A 232 -2.82 -6.13 -13.47
N ALA A 233 -1.98 -6.96 -14.11
CA ALA A 233 -2.44 -8.02 -15.00
C ALA A 233 -3.27 -9.10 -14.27
N ILE A 234 -3.11 -9.26 -12.95
CA ILE A 234 -3.94 -10.19 -12.14
C ILE A 234 -5.41 -9.77 -12.21
N ASP A 235 -5.69 -8.48 -11.98
CA ASP A 235 -7.05 -7.95 -12.02
C ASP A 235 -7.59 -7.91 -13.46
N ARG A 236 -6.74 -7.60 -14.44
CA ARG A 236 -7.12 -7.63 -15.86
C ARG A 236 -7.50 -9.03 -16.35
N ASP A 237 -6.79 -10.07 -15.89
CA ASP A 237 -7.09 -11.46 -16.19
C ASP A 237 -8.48 -11.84 -15.66
N ALA A 238 -8.76 -11.52 -14.39
CA ALA A 238 -10.06 -11.74 -13.77
C ALA A 238 -11.19 -11.00 -14.50
N ALA A 239 -10.98 -9.71 -14.81
CA ALA A 239 -11.95 -8.90 -15.55
C ALA A 239 -12.21 -9.43 -16.98
N SER A 240 -11.16 -9.93 -17.66
CA SER A 240 -11.30 -10.50 -19.00
C SER A 240 -12.11 -11.81 -18.99
N TYR A 241 -11.96 -12.61 -17.94
CA TYR A 241 -12.75 -13.82 -17.73
C TYR A 241 -14.23 -13.48 -17.48
N ASP A 242 -14.50 -12.51 -16.62
CA ASP A 242 -15.86 -12.04 -16.34
C ASP A 242 -16.56 -11.51 -17.60
N ALA A 243 -15.82 -10.83 -18.48
CA ALA A 243 -16.34 -10.37 -19.76
C ALA A 243 -16.74 -11.54 -20.69
N VAL A 244 -15.95 -12.61 -20.74
CA VAL A 244 -16.28 -13.83 -21.50
C VAL A 244 -17.53 -14.48 -20.93
N ILE A 245 -17.63 -14.63 -19.61
CA ILE A 245 -18.82 -15.18 -18.95
C ILE A 245 -20.07 -14.32 -19.18
N ALA A 246 -19.94 -12.99 -19.16
CA ALA A 246 -21.04 -12.09 -19.46
C ALA A 246 -21.53 -12.27 -20.91
N ALA A 247 -20.62 -12.45 -21.88
CA ALA A 247 -20.98 -12.73 -23.27
C ALA A 247 -21.74 -14.05 -23.40
N PHE A 248 -21.35 -15.11 -22.67
CA PHE A 248 -22.07 -16.38 -22.67
C PHE A 248 -23.50 -16.30 -22.11
N LYS A 249 -23.80 -15.29 -21.27
CA LYS A 249 -25.12 -15.07 -20.67
C LYS A 249 -26.09 -14.27 -21.53
N LEU A 250 -25.67 -13.78 -22.71
CA LEU A 250 -26.55 -13.05 -23.62
C LEU A 250 -27.72 -13.93 -24.12
N PRO A 251 -28.86 -13.34 -24.51
CA PRO A 251 -30.02 -14.07 -25.03
C PRO A 251 -29.69 -14.94 -26.26
N GLN A 252 -30.50 -15.96 -26.49
CA GLN A 252 -30.32 -16.96 -27.57
C GLN A 252 -31.65 -17.41 -28.19
N GLY A 253 -32.70 -16.58 -28.10
CA GLY A 253 -34.05 -16.93 -28.56
C GLY A 253 -34.23 -16.71 -30.05
N GLU A 254 -33.82 -15.55 -30.55
CA GLU A 254 -33.93 -15.19 -31.97
C GLU A 254 -32.61 -15.33 -32.74
N ALA A 255 -32.69 -15.50 -34.06
CA ALA A 255 -31.50 -15.65 -34.92
C ALA A 255 -30.54 -14.44 -34.83
N GLU A 256 -31.08 -13.23 -34.66
CA GLU A 256 -30.30 -12.02 -34.43
C GLU A 256 -29.59 -12.03 -33.07
N GLU A 257 -30.27 -12.47 -32.01
CA GLU A 257 -29.69 -12.58 -30.67
C GLU A 257 -28.57 -13.62 -30.63
N VAL A 258 -28.75 -14.77 -31.29
CA VAL A 258 -27.71 -15.80 -31.42
C VAL A 258 -26.47 -15.24 -32.11
N ARG A 259 -26.63 -14.49 -33.21
CA ARG A 259 -25.49 -13.87 -33.91
C ARG A 259 -24.76 -12.85 -33.03
N GLN A 260 -25.50 -11.97 -32.35
CA GLN A 260 -24.91 -10.97 -31.45
C GLN A 260 -24.17 -11.61 -30.27
N ARG A 261 -24.73 -12.70 -29.72
CA ARG A 261 -24.10 -13.49 -28.66
C ARG A 261 -22.79 -14.12 -29.15
N GLU A 262 -22.78 -14.74 -30.32
CA GLU A 262 -21.57 -15.33 -30.91
C GLU A 262 -20.48 -14.28 -31.17
N GLU A 263 -20.84 -13.13 -31.74
CA GLU A 263 -19.92 -12.01 -31.96
C GLU A 263 -19.33 -11.47 -30.65
N ALA A 264 -20.17 -11.35 -29.60
CA ALA A 264 -19.73 -10.91 -28.29
C ALA A 264 -18.77 -11.90 -27.63
N ILE A 265 -19.05 -13.21 -27.73
CA ILE A 265 -18.16 -14.27 -27.23
C ILE A 265 -16.82 -14.21 -27.96
N GLN A 266 -16.81 -14.14 -29.30
CA GLN A 266 -15.57 -14.05 -30.07
C GLN A 266 -14.75 -12.81 -29.70
N ARG A 267 -15.40 -11.65 -29.51
CA ARG A 267 -14.73 -10.41 -29.11
C ARG A 267 -14.15 -10.50 -27.69
N ALA A 268 -14.92 -11.01 -26.74
CA ALA A 268 -14.48 -11.16 -25.36
C ALA A 268 -13.32 -12.17 -25.25
N THR A 269 -13.39 -13.29 -25.96
CA THR A 269 -12.33 -14.31 -25.97
C THR A 269 -11.04 -13.79 -26.61
N LYS A 270 -11.12 -12.94 -27.65
CA LYS A 270 -9.94 -12.23 -28.17
C LYS A 270 -9.30 -11.37 -27.08
N GLY A 271 -10.08 -10.54 -26.38
CA GLY A 271 -9.58 -9.74 -25.26
C GLY A 271 -8.97 -10.59 -24.13
N ALA A 272 -9.61 -11.70 -23.78
CA ALA A 272 -9.10 -12.65 -22.79
C ALA A 272 -7.81 -13.36 -23.22
N SER A 273 -7.53 -13.46 -24.53
CA SER A 273 -6.27 -14.00 -25.03
C SER A 273 -5.12 -12.97 -25.05
N GLU A 274 -5.43 -11.67 -25.03
CA GLU A 274 -4.42 -10.60 -25.07
C GLU A 274 -3.73 -10.39 -23.72
N VAL A 275 -4.47 -10.47 -22.60
CA VAL A 275 -3.90 -10.31 -21.25
C VAL A 275 -2.78 -11.33 -20.97
N PRO A 276 -3.01 -12.65 -21.10
CA PRO A 276 -1.95 -13.64 -20.88
C PRO A 276 -0.82 -13.52 -21.91
N LEU A 277 -1.07 -13.02 -23.13
CA LEU A 277 0.01 -12.78 -24.09
C LEU A 277 0.93 -11.63 -23.64
N GLN A 278 0.37 -10.54 -23.14
CA GLN A 278 1.16 -9.43 -22.58
C GLN A 278 1.97 -9.88 -21.36
N VAL A 279 1.38 -10.72 -20.49
CA VAL A 279 2.11 -11.34 -19.37
C VAL A 279 3.27 -12.18 -19.88
N ALA A 280 3.05 -13.01 -20.91
CA ALA A 280 4.11 -13.83 -21.50
C ALA A 280 5.23 -12.97 -22.10
N GLU A 281 4.90 -11.92 -22.85
CA GLU A 281 5.90 -11.03 -23.47
C GLU A 281 6.81 -10.35 -22.45
N ARG A 282 6.22 -9.82 -21.38
CA ARG A 282 6.97 -9.17 -20.28
C ARG A 282 7.81 -10.16 -19.50
N THR A 283 7.25 -11.32 -19.15
CA THR A 283 7.98 -12.34 -18.40
C THR A 283 9.13 -12.96 -19.20
N VAL A 284 9.01 -13.11 -20.53
CA VAL A 284 10.13 -13.49 -21.39
C VAL A 284 11.21 -12.40 -21.43
N ALA A 285 10.82 -11.12 -21.51
CA ALA A 285 11.79 -10.02 -21.45
C ALA A 285 12.55 -9.99 -20.11
N LEU A 286 11.86 -10.20 -18.99
CA LEU A 286 12.48 -10.36 -17.67
C LEU A 286 13.45 -11.54 -17.62
N PHE A 287 13.05 -12.69 -18.17
CA PHE A 287 13.91 -13.89 -18.23
C PHE A 287 15.24 -13.62 -18.94
N GLU A 288 15.20 -12.96 -20.10
CA GLU A 288 16.39 -12.56 -20.86
C GLU A 288 17.22 -11.51 -20.12
N ARG A 289 16.56 -10.52 -19.52
CA ARG A 289 17.21 -9.49 -18.70
C ARG A 289 17.97 -10.11 -17.54
N PHE A 290 17.38 -11.06 -16.83
CA PHE A 290 18.06 -11.76 -15.73
C PHE A 290 19.29 -12.54 -16.21
N GLY A 291 19.24 -13.11 -17.41
CA GLY A 291 20.43 -13.72 -18.03
C GLY A 291 21.55 -12.72 -18.26
N GLN A 292 21.24 -11.51 -18.73
CA GLN A 292 22.22 -10.45 -18.96
C GLN A 292 22.79 -9.88 -17.64
N LEU A 293 21.95 -9.80 -16.60
CA LEU A 293 22.36 -9.29 -15.29
C LEU A 293 23.33 -10.23 -14.54
N ASP A 294 23.34 -11.52 -14.85
CA ASP A 294 24.14 -12.52 -14.12
C ASP A 294 25.64 -12.19 -14.06
N ALA A 295 26.17 -11.60 -15.14
CA ALA A 295 27.57 -11.20 -15.24
C ALA A 295 27.94 -9.97 -14.39
N ILE A 296 26.96 -9.12 -14.04
CA ILE A 296 27.21 -7.80 -13.43
C ILE A 296 26.63 -7.64 -12.02
N VAL A 297 25.74 -8.54 -11.59
CA VAL A 297 25.22 -8.53 -10.22
C VAL A 297 26.27 -8.99 -9.21
N ALA A 298 26.10 -8.63 -7.94
CA ALA A 298 26.99 -9.10 -6.89
C ALA A 298 26.90 -10.62 -6.72
N ALA A 299 28.03 -11.29 -6.50
CA ALA A 299 28.09 -12.74 -6.30
C ALA A 299 27.13 -13.26 -5.21
N SER A 300 26.94 -12.48 -4.15
CA SER A 300 26.01 -12.82 -3.05
C SER A 300 24.53 -12.80 -3.45
N MET A 301 24.18 -12.26 -4.62
CA MET A 301 22.80 -12.11 -5.09
C MET A 301 22.48 -13.07 -6.25
N ARG A 302 23.44 -13.91 -6.68
CA ARG A 302 23.24 -14.84 -7.79
C ARG A 302 22.14 -15.86 -7.51
N SER A 303 22.01 -16.34 -6.28
CA SER A 303 20.92 -17.26 -5.91
C SER A 303 19.55 -16.61 -6.09
N ASP A 304 19.40 -15.35 -5.67
CA ASP A 304 18.15 -14.60 -5.79
C ASP A 304 17.83 -14.29 -7.25
N LEU A 305 18.85 -13.94 -8.05
CA LEU A 305 18.69 -13.74 -9.50
C LEU A 305 18.27 -15.02 -10.21
N GLN A 306 18.83 -16.16 -9.82
CA GLN A 306 18.48 -17.46 -10.38
C GLN A 306 17.03 -17.83 -10.07
N VAL A 307 16.55 -17.56 -8.84
CA VAL A 307 15.14 -17.74 -8.48
C VAL A 307 14.26 -16.81 -9.32
N ALA A 308 14.61 -15.53 -9.45
CA ALA A 308 13.86 -14.59 -10.29
C ALA A 308 13.74 -15.09 -11.74
N ARG A 309 14.84 -15.64 -12.28
CA ARG A 309 14.87 -16.21 -13.63
C ARG A 309 13.99 -17.44 -13.80
N PHE A 310 14.01 -18.38 -12.85
CA PHE A 310 13.09 -19.53 -12.89
C PHE A 310 11.63 -19.12 -12.75
N MET A 311 11.34 -18.11 -11.93
CA MET A 311 9.99 -17.56 -11.81
C MET A 311 9.54 -16.91 -13.12
N ALA A 312 10.37 -16.09 -13.75
CA ALA A 312 10.05 -15.49 -15.05
C ALA A 312 9.75 -16.56 -16.12
N GLU A 313 10.55 -17.63 -16.18
CA GLU A 313 10.30 -18.75 -17.08
C GLU A 313 8.97 -19.47 -16.79
N ALA A 314 8.70 -19.76 -15.52
CA ALA A 314 7.46 -20.43 -15.10
C ALA A 314 6.23 -19.56 -15.40
N GLY A 315 6.30 -18.26 -15.10
CA GLY A 315 5.26 -17.28 -15.40
C GLY A 315 5.00 -17.17 -16.90
N ALA A 316 6.05 -17.11 -17.72
CA ALA A 316 5.92 -17.08 -19.18
C ALA A 316 5.25 -18.33 -19.72
N ARG A 317 5.69 -19.52 -19.30
CA ARG A 317 5.11 -20.80 -19.74
C ARG A 317 3.64 -20.94 -19.33
N GLY A 318 3.31 -20.55 -18.10
CA GLY A 318 1.94 -20.55 -17.60
C GLY A 318 1.05 -19.59 -18.39
N ALA A 319 1.52 -18.37 -18.65
CA ALA A 319 0.80 -17.39 -19.44
C ALA A 319 0.57 -17.87 -20.88
N LEU A 320 1.59 -18.43 -21.55
CA LEU A 320 1.45 -18.99 -22.90
C LEU A 320 0.41 -20.13 -22.97
N ALA A 321 0.32 -20.98 -21.93
CA ALA A 321 -0.72 -22.00 -21.87
C ALA A 321 -2.14 -21.40 -21.77
N ASN A 322 -2.30 -20.29 -21.04
CA ASN A 322 -3.56 -19.55 -20.95
C ASN A 322 -3.92 -18.81 -22.26
N VAL A 323 -2.93 -18.41 -23.06
CA VAL A 323 -3.21 -17.91 -24.42
C VAL A 323 -3.79 -19.06 -25.27
N GLU A 324 -3.10 -20.20 -25.32
CA GLU A 324 -3.49 -21.33 -26.19
C GLU A 324 -4.92 -21.82 -25.93
N ILE A 325 -5.31 -21.99 -24.66
CA ILE A 325 -6.66 -22.46 -24.30
C ILE A 325 -7.75 -21.48 -24.78
N ASN A 326 -7.49 -20.17 -24.75
CA ASN A 326 -8.43 -19.18 -25.28
C ASN A 326 -8.51 -19.22 -26.82
N LEU A 327 -7.39 -19.51 -27.50
CA LEU A 327 -7.37 -19.63 -28.96
C LEU A 327 -8.19 -20.82 -29.49
N GLU A 328 -8.37 -21.88 -28.71
CA GLU A 328 -9.21 -23.03 -29.08
C GLU A 328 -10.68 -22.64 -29.28
N GLY A 329 -11.14 -21.58 -28.61
CA GLY A 329 -12.51 -21.05 -28.72
C GLY A 329 -12.72 -20.02 -29.83
N LEU A 330 -11.69 -19.66 -30.60
CA LEU A 330 -11.75 -18.60 -31.61
C LEU A 330 -11.90 -19.16 -33.04
N THR A 331 -12.77 -18.54 -33.83
CA THR A 331 -13.03 -18.93 -35.23
C THR A 331 -12.25 -18.11 -36.26
N ASP A 332 -11.73 -16.95 -35.86
CA ASP A 332 -10.90 -16.08 -36.71
C ASP A 332 -9.50 -16.71 -36.93
N ALA A 333 -9.38 -17.47 -38.02
CA ALA A 333 -8.16 -18.20 -38.36
C ALA A 333 -6.93 -17.28 -38.55
N ALA A 334 -7.12 -16.05 -39.06
CA ALA A 334 -6.02 -15.12 -39.26
C ALA A 334 -5.49 -14.61 -37.92
N TYR A 335 -6.39 -14.26 -36.99
CA TYR A 335 -6.01 -13.88 -35.63
C TYR A 335 -5.32 -15.02 -34.89
N VAL A 336 -5.88 -16.24 -34.93
CA VAL A 336 -5.29 -17.42 -34.28
C VAL A 336 -3.89 -17.72 -34.83
N ALA A 337 -3.70 -17.65 -36.15
CA ALA A 337 -2.39 -17.85 -36.77
C ALA A 337 -1.36 -16.78 -36.32
N SER A 338 -1.78 -15.51 -36.26
CA SER A 338 -0.93 -14.41 -35.78
C SER A 338 -0.51 -14.61 -34.32
N MET A 339 -1.45 -14.98 -33.44
CA MET A 339 -1.18 -15.24 -32.03
C MET A 339 -0.24 -16.43 -31.84
N ARG A 340 -0.46 -17.53 -32.58
CA ARG A 340 0.44 -18.70 -32.54
C ARG A 340 1.85 -18.40 -33.03
N ALA A 341 2.01 -17.52 -34.02
CA ALA A 341 3.32 -17.05 -34.45
C ALA A 341 4.05 -16.28 -33.34
N ARG A 342 3.36 -15.39 -32.62
CA ARG A 342 3.94 -14.69 -31.44
C ARG A 342 4.31 -15.67 -30.32
N ILE A 343 3.44 -16.65 -30.03
CA ILE A 343 3.72 -17.71 -29.05
C ILE A 343 4.98 -18.50 -29.42
N ALA A 344 5.15 -18.87 -30.70
CA ALA A 344 6.31 -19.60 -31.17
C ALA A 344 7.62 -18.82 -30.93
N VAL A 345 7.63 -17.52 -31.26
CA VAL A 345 8.78 -16.63 -31.01
C VAL A 345 9.11 -16.56 -29.52
N LEU A 346 8.10 -16.43 -28.65
CA LEU A 346 8.30 -16.36 -27.20
C LEU A 346 8.85 -17.69 -26.63
N ARG A 347 8.35 -18.83 -27.12
CA ARG A 347 8.88 -20.16 -26.74
C ARG A 347 10.33 -20.33 -27.16
N GLU A 348 10.67 -19.86 -28.36
CA GLU A 348 12.04 -19.93 -28.87
C GLU A 348 13.01 -19.11 -28.00
N ARG A 349 12.62 -17.88 -27.62
CA ARG A 349 13.38 -17.00 -26.73
C ARG A 349 13.65 -17.62 -25.36
N LEU A 350 12.65 -18.29 -24.75
CA LEU A 350 12.84 -19.05 -23.51
C LEU A 350 13.82 -20.24 -23.70
N GLY A 351 13.77 -20.89 -24.86
CA GLY A 351 14.57 -22.08 -25.18
C GLY A 351 16.05 -21.80 -25.46
N HIS A 352 16.38 -20.73 -26.20
CA HIS A 352 17.77 -20.39 -26.54
C HIS A 352 18.54 -19.87 -25.32
N ALA A 353 17.95 -18.96 -24.54
CA ALA A 353 18.63 -18.39 -23.37
C ALA A 353 18.87 -19.41 -22.24
N SER A 354 18.11 -20.52 -22.20
CA SER A 354 18.36 -21.64 -21.27
C SER A 354 19.63 -22.45 -21.61
N ARG A 355 20.09 -22.42 -22.86
CA ARG A 355 21.29 -23.14 -23.32
C ARG A 355 22.58 -22.36 -23.04
N GLU A 356 22.55 -21.04 -23.17
CA GLU A 356 23.71 -20.16 -22.92
C GLU A 356 24.16 -20.14 -21.45
N THR A 357 23.29 -20.49 -20.50
CA THR A 357 23.59 -20.47 -19.05
C THR A 357 24.16 -21.80 -18.53
N ARG A 358 24.16 -22.85 -19.36
CA ARG A 358 24.73 -24.18 -19.02
C ARG A 358 26.14 -24.41 -19.60
N ALA A 359 26.65 -23.47 -20.40
CA ALA A 359 28.00 -23.48 -20.96
C ALA A 359 28.94 -22.66 -20.08
#